data_AF-A0AAW7Y3K9-F1
#
_entry.id   AF-A0AAW7Y3K9-F1
#
_cell.length_a   1.000
_cell.length_b   1.000
_cell.length_c   1.000
_cell.angle_alpha   90.00
_cell.angle_beta   90.00
_cell.angle_gamma   90.00
#
_symmetry.space_group_name_H-M   'P 1'
#
loop_
_entity.id
_entity.type
_entity.pdbx_description
1 polymer ?
#
loop_
_entity_poly.entity_id
_entity_poly.type
_entity_poly.pdbx_seq_one_letter_code
_entity_poly.pdbx_strand_id
1 'polypeptide(L)'
;MIKNRIRSLIQLCRVVELNVNDEKVQACIAAVAMDVSLDVNTQGEALMNAFRSQTLPFINALKRTEEFRETMAVLSGELSVN
;
A
#
# COMPACT_ATOMS: atom_id res chain seq x y z
N MET A 1 6.84 -4.06 -14.04
CA MET A 1 5.59 -4.18 -13.26
C MET A 1 5.53 -3.20 -12.09
N ILE A 2 6.43 -3.27 -11.09
CA ILE A 2 6.42 -2.32 -9.95
C ILE A 2 7.13 -0.98 -10.21
N LYS A 3 8.23 -0.97 -10.98
CA LYS A 3 8.99 0.24 -11.34
C LYS A 3 8.14 1.29 -12.07
N ASN A 4 7.21 0.85 -12.92
CA ASN A 4 6.31 1.74 -13.65
C ASN A 4 5.24 2.33 -12.70
N ARG A 5 4.68 1.53 -11.78
CA ARG A 5 3.75 2.01 -10.74
C ARG A 5 4.39 3.08 -9.87
N ILE A 6 5.62 2.85 -9.41
CA ILE A 6 6.38 3.83 -8.61
C ILE A 6 6.59 5.14 -9.38
N ARG A 7 6.98 5.08 -10.67
CA ARG A 7 7.14 6.30 -11.49
C ARG A 7 5.84 7.08 -11.65
N SER A 8 4.72 6.40 -11.89
CA SER A 8 3.41 7.04 -12.00
C SER A 8 2.99 7.70 -10.70
N LEU A 9 3.22 7.06 -9.55
CA LEU A 9 2.94 7.64 -8.23
C LEU A 9 3.83 8.84 -7.92
N ILE A 10 5.12 8.81 -8.29
CA ILE A 10 6.02 9.96 -8.16
C ILE A 10 5.53 11.14 -9.03
N GLN A 11 5.09 10.87 -10.26
CA GLN A 11 4.52 11.91 -11.12
C GLN A 11 3.25 12.50 -10.50
N LEU A 12 2.38 11.66 -9.94
CA LEU A 12 1.19 12.12 -9.24
C LEU A 12 1.54 13.00 -8.03
N CYS A 13 2.50 12.58 -7.18
CA CYS A 13 2.95 13.40 -6.05
C CYS A 13 3.39 14.79 -6.49
N ARG A 14 4.06 14.92 -7.64
CA ARG A 14 4.46 16.23 -8.18
C ARG A 14 3.26 17.07 -8.61
N VAL A 15 2.23 16.45 -9.19
CA VAL A 15 0.99 17.14 -9.59
C VAL A 15 0.20 17.64 -8.38
N VAL A 16 0.18 16.85 -7.29
CA VAL A 16 -0.52 17.21 -6.05
C VAL A 16 0.38 17.90 -5.01
N GLU A 17 1.57 18.34 -5.44
CA GLU A 17 2.54 19.09 -4.62
C GLU A 17 3.00 18.39 -3.32
N LEU A 18 2.99 17.05 -3.30
CA LEU A 18 3.58 16.27 -2.22
C LEU A 18 5.11 16.19 -2.37
N ASN A 19 5.83 16.47 -1.29
CA ASN A 19 7.29 16.37 -1.26
C ASN A 19 7.74 14.90 -1.31
N VAL A 20 8.22 14.45 -2.46
CA VAL A 20 8.72 13.07 -2.66
C VAL A 20 10.00 12.74 -1.89
N ASN A 21 10.68 13.75 -1.33
CA ASN A 21 11.83 13.55 -0.45
C ASN A 21 11.42 13.36 1.02
N ASP A 22 10.14 13.52 1.36
CA ASP A 22 9.60 13.19 2.68
C ASP A 22 9.47 11.66 2.82
N GLU A 23 10.08 11.11 3.87
CA GLU A 23 10.09 9.67 4.16
C GLU A 23 8.67 9.09 4.31
N LYS A 24 7.71 9.88 4.80
CA LYS A 24 6.30 9.46 4.91
C LYS A 24 5.64 9.36 3.54
N VAL A 25 5.96 10.27 2.62
CA VAL A 25 5.47 10.20 1.24
C VAL A 25 6.09 9.00 0.52
N GLN A 26 7.38 8.73 0.75
CA GLN A 26 8.06 7.56 0.19
C GLN A 26 7.46 6.24 0.69
N ALA A 27 7.18 6.15 1.98
CA ALA A 27 6.47 5.04 2.59
C ALA A 27 5.08 4.82 1.95
N CYS A 28 4.31 5.88 1.74
CA CYS A 28 3.01 5.81 1.07
C CYS A 28 3.13 5.31 -0.37
N ILE A 29 4.11 5.82 -1.13
CA ILE A 29 4.39 5.37 -2.51
C ILE A 29 4.73 3.88 -2.52
N ALA A 30 5.59 3.42 -1.61
CA ALA A 30 6.00 2.02 -1.53
C ALA A 30 4.80 1.11 -1.23
N ALA A 31 4.00 1.46 -0.22
CA ALA A 31 2.83 0.68 0.18
C ALA A 31 1.78 0.57 -0.94
N VAL A 32 1.45 1.69 -1.61
CA VAL A 32 0.50 1.70 -2.73
C VAL A 32 1.06 0.97 -3.96
N ALA A 33 2.37 1.05 -4.22
CA ALA A 33 3.01 0.35 -5.33
C ALA A 33 3.04 -1.18 -5.13
N MET A 34 3.22 -1.63 -3.89
CA MET A 34 3.18 -3.05 -3.51
C MET A 34 1.78 -3.65 -3.56
N ASP A 35 0.74 -2.81 -3.45
CA ASP A 35 -0.63 -3.26 -3.63
C ASP A 35 -0.92 -3.53 -5.11
N VAL A 36 -0.74 -4.78 -5.54
CA VAL A 36 -0.97 -5.21 -6.93
C VAL A 36 -2.43 -5.36 -7.32
N SER A 37 -3.40 -5.32 -6.39
CA SER A 37 -4.82 -5.36 -6.77
C SER A 37 -5.39 -3.99 -7.10
N LEU A 38 -4.69 -2.90 -6.74
CA LEU A 38 -5.10 -1.57 -7.16
C LEU A 38 -4.91 -1.41 -8.66
N ASP A 39 -6.01 -1.12 -9.35
CA ASP A 39 -6.01 -0.64 -10.71
C ASP A 39 -5.36 0.73 -10.82
N VAL A 40 -4.79 1.05 -11.98
CA VAL A 40 -4.11 2.33 -12.25
C VAL A 40 -4.99 3.53 -11.92
N ASN A 41 -6.31 3.44 -12.17
CA ASN A 41 -7.24 4.53 -11.92
C ASN A 41 -7.48 4.78 -10.41
N THR A 42 -7.27 3.77 -9.57
CA THR A 42 -7.50 3.84 -8.11
C THR A 42 -6.25 4.17 -7.30
N GLN A 43 -5.06 4.13 -7.93
CA GLN A 43 -3.78 4.36 -7.27
C GLN A 43 -3.66 5.76 -6.68
N GLY A 44 -4.22 6.78 -7.34
CA GLY A 44 -4.14 8.15 -6.84
C GLY A 44 -4.98 8.38 -5.60
N GLU A 45 -6.18 7.83 -5.57
CA GLU A 45 -7.03 7.84 -4.37
C GLU A 45 -6.37 7.07 -3.22
N ALA A 46 -5.84 5.89 -3.51
CA ALA A 46 -5.11 5.09 -2.53
C ALA A 46 -3.89 5.83 -1.96
N LEU A 47 -3.15 6.59 -2.79
CA LEU A 47 -2.03 7.43 -2.35
C LEU A 47 -2.47 8.59 -1.47
N MET A 48 -3.57 9.26 -1.81
CA MET A 48 -4.08 10.36 -0.97
C MET A 48 -4.62 9.84 0.36
N ASN A 49 -5.31 8.70 0.34
CA ASN A 49 -5.74 8.01 1.55
C ASN A 49 -4.54 7.54 2.37
N ALA A 50 -3.47 7.10 1.71
CA ALA A 50 -2.21 6.74 2.35
C ALA A 50 -1.58 7.91 3.09
N PHE A 51 -1.47 9.04 2.41
CA PHE A 51 -0.88 10.24 3.00
C PHE A 51 -1.70 10.77 4.18
N ARG A 52 -3.03 10.78 4.06
CA ARG A 52 -3.97 11.23 5.11
C ARG A 52 -4.10 10.25 6.27
N SER A 53 -3.97 8.95 6.01
CA SER A 53 -4.13 7.86 6.97
C SER A 53 -2.98 6.87 6.80
N GLN A 54 -1.80 7.25 7.31
CA GLN A 54 -0.54 6.54 7.09
C GLN A 54 -0.56 5.07 7.53
N THR A 55 -1.46 4.68 8.43
CA THR A 55 -1.59 3.30 8.91
C THR A 55 -2.22 2.36 7.87
N LEU A 56 -3.19 2.83 7.09
CA LEU A 56 -4.00 1.97 6.19
C LEU A 56 -3.18 1.32 5.04
N PRO A 57 -2.28 2.04 4.35
CA PRO A 57 -1.44 1.48 3.29
C PRO A 57 -0.45 0.46 3.80
N PHE A 58 0.17 0.73 4.95
CA PHE A 58 1.06 -0.22 5.58
C PHE A 58 0.33 -1.50 5.96
N ILE A 59 -0.88 -1.39 6.52
CA ILE A 59 -1.73 -2.56 6.79
C ILE A 59 -2.08 -3.30 5.49
N ASN A 60 -2.41 -2.59 4.41
CA ASN A 60 -2.74 -3.23 3.13
C ASN A 60 -1.53 -3.88 2.46
N ALA A 61 -0.34 -3.28 2.56
CA ALA A 61 0.90 -3.88 2.10
C ALA A 61 1.25 -5.12 2.94
N LEU A 62 1.10 -5.03 4.27
CA LEU A 62 1.31 -6.15 5.19
C LEU A 62 0.36 -7.32 4.89
N LYS A 63 -0.92 -7.05 4.60
CA LYS A 63 -1.89 -8.10 4.18
C LYS A 63 -1.46 -8.90 2.96
N ARG A 64 -0.54 -8.38 2.15
CA ARG A 64 -0.02 -9.06 0.95
C ARG A 64 1.24 -9.87 1.19
N THR A 65 1.86 -9.76 2.36
CA THR A 65 3.02 -10.62 2.67
C THR A 65 2.56 -12.05 2.90
N GLU A 66 3.45 -12.99 2.61
CA GLU A 66 3.16 -14.42 2.78
C GLU A 66 2.99 -14.74 4.26
N GLU A 67 3.89 -14.20 5.08
CA GLU A 67 3.90 -14.36 6.54
C GLU A 67 2.59 -13.90 7.18
N PHE A 68 2.02 -12.80 6.71
CA PHE A 68 0.73 -12.33 7.22
C PHE A 68 -0.41 -13.26 6.83
N ARG A 69 -0.44 -13.73 5.57
CA ARG A 69 -1.48 -14.67 5.11
C ARG A 69 -1.40 -16.01 5.84
N GLU A 70 -0.20 -16.53 6.03
CA GLU A 70 0.03 -17.77 6.78
C GLU A 70 -0.39 -17.64 8.23
N THR A 71 0.01 -16.55 8.90
CA THR A 71 -0.41 -16.25 10.28
C THR A 71 -1.93 -16.15 10.40
N MET A 72 -2.60 -15.51 9.44
CA MET A 72 -4.05 -15.42 9.40
C MET A 72 -4.73 -16.77 9.13
N ALA A 73 -4.12 -17.64 8.34
CA ALA A 73 -4.63 -18.99 8.09
C ALA A 73 -4.57 -19.84 9.36
N VAL A 74 -3.47 -19.77 10.12
CA VAL A 74 -3.33 -20.42 11.43
C VAL A 74 -4.39 -19.91 12.39
N LEU A 75 -4.52 -18.58 12.54
CA LEU A 75 -5.54 -17.97 13.40
C LEU A 75 -6.96 -18.42 13.03
N SER A 76 -7.30 -18.42 11.74
CA SER A 76 -8.60 -18.88 11.26
C SER A 76 -8.85 -20.36 11.58
N GLY A 77 -7.80 -21.20 11.54
CA GLY A 77 -7.85 -22.59 11.95
C GLY A 77 -8.24 -22.71 13.42
N GLU A 78 -7.50 -22.06 14.31
CA GLU A 78 -7.76 -22.06 15.76
C GLU A 78 -9.17 -21.56 16.12
N LEU A 79 -9.65 -20.53 15.41
CA LEU A 79 -10.99 -19.97 15.63
C LEU A 79 -12.14 -20.84 15.10
N SER A 80 -11.86 -21.79 14.19
CA SER A 80 -12.87 -22.67 13.59
C SER A 80 -13.07 -23.99 14.34
N VAL A 81 -12.21 -24.28 15.32
CA VAL A 81 -12.22 -25.52 16.13
C VAL A 81 -12.98 -25.32 17.47
N ASN A 82 -13.47 -24.09 17.74
CA ASN A 82 -14.35 -23.75 18.86
C ASN A 82 -15.73 -23.31 18.37
#